data_AF-A0A9D4CCE6-F1
#
_entry.id   AF-A0A9D4CCE6-F1
#
_cell.length_a   1.000
_cell.length_b   1.000
_cell.length_c   1.000
_cell.angle_alpha   90.00
_cell.angle_beta   90.00
_cell.angle_gamma   90.00
#
_symmetry.space_group_name_H-M   'P 1'
#
loop_
_entity.id
_entity.type
_entity.pdbx_description
1 polymer ?
#
loop_
_entity_poly.entity_id
_entity_poly.type
_entity_poly.pdbx_seq_one_letter_code
_entity_poly.pdbx_strand_id
1 'polypeptide(L)' 'MAEVAEKELETYVIETPSYIRDTTQFLNAIEGGFTTPLPERIILYCFDVVKLYPSIPKKEGLEACKQALNERCIQTINQ' A
#
# COMPACT_ATOMS: atom_id res chain seq x y z
N MET A 1 -9.12 15.30 -1.47
CA MET A 1 -7.85 14.88 -2.13
C MET A 1 -7.45 13.47 -1.71
N ALA A 2 -7.48 13.13 -0.41
CA ALA A 2 -7.30 11.74 0.05
C ALA A 2 -8.35 10.79 -0.56
N GLU A 3 -9.65 11.12 -0.49
CA GLU A 3 -10.72 10.29 -1.10
C GLU A 3 -10.57 10.07 -2.61
N VAL A 4 -10.00 11.03 -3.33
CA VAL A 4 -9.78 10.91 -4.78
C VAL A 4 -8.61 9.97 -5.06
N ALA A 5 -7.53 10.10 -4.31
CA ALA A 5 -6.40 9.18 -4.42
C ALA A 5 -6.79 7.76 -4.01
N GLU A 6 -7.58 7.62 -2.96
CA GLU A 6 -8.11 6.33 -2.49
C GLU A 6 -8.95 5.65 -3.57
N LYS A 7 -9.90 6.36 -4.19
CA LYS A 7 -10.73 5.84 -5.27
C LYS A 7 -9.93 5.41 -6.51
N GLU A 8 -8.92 6.17 -6.91
CA GLU A 8 -8.08 5.82 -8.07
C GLU A 8 -7.14 4.65 -7.75
N LEU A 9 -6.63 4.57 -6.52
CA LEU A 9 -5.74 3.48 -6.09
C LEU A 9 -6.48 2.18 -5.81
N GLU A 10 -7.75 2.24 -5.41
CA GLU A 10 -8.58 1.06 -5.08
C GLU A 10 -8.51 -0.02 -6.17
N THR A 11 -8.57 0.39 -7.44
CA THR A 11 -8.57 -0.55 -8.58
C THR A 11 -7.23 -1.29 -8.72
N TYR A 12 -6.11 -0.66 -8.35
CA TYR A 12 -4.77 -1.25 -8.45
C TYR A 12 -4.35 -1.99 -7.18
N VAL A 13 -4.82 -1.53 -6.03
CA VAL A 13 -4.44 -2.06 -4.72
C VAL A 13 -5.04 -3.45 -4.50
N ILE A 14 -6.25 -3.73 -4.99
CA ILE A 14 -6.89 -5.05 -4.85
C ILE A 14 -6.08 -6.19 -5.49
N GLU A 15 -5.31 -5.90 -6.54
CA GLU A 15 -4.49 -6.90 -7.24
C GLU A 15 -3.12 -7.13 -6.59
N THR A 16 -2.73 -6.33 -5.59
CA THR A 16 -1.41 -6.49 -4.96
C THR A 16 -1.35 -7.67 -4.00
N PRO A 17 -0.22 -8.41 -3.96
CA PRO A 17 -0.04 -9.55 -3.04
C PRO A 17 -0.14 -9.19 -1.55
N SER A 18 0.03 -7.90 -1.20
CA SER A 18 -0.05 -7.38 0.17
C SER A 18 -1.42 -6.77 0.50
N TYR A 19 -2.42 -6.93 -0.36
CA TYR A 19 -3.73 -6.33 -0.15
C TYR A 19 -4.45 -6.92 1.07
N ILE A 20 -4.85 -6.05 1.98
CA ILE A 20 -5.71 -6.35 3.11
C ILE A 20 -6.90 -5.39 3.03
N ARG A 21 -8.10 -5.94 2.83
CA ARG A 21 -9.36 -5.20 2.73
C ARG A 21 -9.79 -4.60 4.06
N ASP A 22 -9.78 -5.43 5.11
CA ASP A 22 -10.27 -5.03 6.42
C ASP A 22 -9.60 -5.85 7.54
N THR A 23 -9.83 -5.40 8.78
CA THR A 23 -9.31 -6.06 9.99
C THR A 23 -9.77 -7.51 10.09
N THR A 24 -10.98 -7.84 9.63
CA THR A 24 -11.53 -9.20 9.69
C THR A 24 -10.78 -10.13 8.74
N GLN A 25 -10.49 -9.69 7.51
CA GLN A 25 -9.70 -10.44 6.55
C GLN A 25 -8.27 -10.67 7.07
N PHE A 26 -7.67 -9.65 7.68
CA PHE A 26 -6.35 -9.77 8.31
C PHE A 26 -6.33 -10.81 9.43
N LEU A 27 -7.30 -10.74 10.36
CA LEU A 27 -7.41 -11.69 11.47
C LEU A 27 -7.64 -13.11 10.96
N ASN A 28 -8.52 -13.30 9.98
CA ASN A 28 -8.76 -14.60 9.36
C ASN A 28 -7.51 -15.18 8.69
N ALA A 29 -6.68 -14.33 8.07
CA ALA A 29 -5.41 -14.74 7.48
C ALA A 29 -4.38 -15.20 8.54
N ILE A 30 -4.40 -14.60 9.73
CA ILE A 30 -3.55 -14.99 10.86
C ILE A 30 -4.10 -16.27 11.53
N GLU A 31 -5.41 -16.35 11.75
CA GLU A 31 -6.07 -17.49 12.40
C GLU A 31 -5.98 -18.77 11.56
N GLY A 32 -5.97 -18.64 10.23
CA GLY A 32 -5.66 -19.74 9.30
C GLY A 32 -4.23 -20.30 9.45
N GLY A 33 -3.40 -19.66 10.27
CA GLY A 33 -2.02 -19.99 10.51
C GLY A 33 -1.11 -19.47 9.40
N PHE A 34 0.08 -19.01 9.77
CA PHE A 34 1.14 -18.82 8.78
C PHE A 34 1.48 -20.20 8.19
N THR A 35 1.14 -20.42 6.92
CA THR A 35 1.49 -21.65 6.18
C THR A 35 3.00 -21.78 5.95
N THR A 36 3.74 -20.69 6.21
CA THR A 36 5.18 -20.60 6.13
C THR A 36 5.76 -20.18 7.48
N PRO A 37 6.86 -20.79 7.93
CA PRO A 37 7.55 -20.33 9.13
C PRO A 37 7.99 -18.87 8.96
N LEU A 38 7.83 -18.07 10.02
CA LEU A 38 8.38 -16.73 10.05
C LEU A 38 9.92 -16.81 9.89
N PRO A 39 10.54 -15.94 9.07
CA PRO A 39 11.99 -15.91 8.93
C PRO A 39 12.70 -15.74 10.28
N GLU A 40 13.91 -16.27 10.47
CA GLU A 40 14.64 -16.15 11.75
C GLU A 40 14.90 -14.71 12.21
N ARG A 41 14.82 -13.73 11.30
CA ARG A 41 15.09 -12.31 11.55
C ARG A 41 13.89 -11.43 11.20
N ILE A 42 12.75 -11.64 11.85
CA ILE A 42 11.62 -10.70 11.76
C ILE A 42 11.73 -9.64 12.85
N ILE A 43 11.30 -8.43 12.53
CA ILE A 43 11.02 -7.38 13.52
C ILE A 43 9.51 -7.27 13.62
N LEU A 44 8.94 -7.69 14.75
CA LEU A 44 7.55 -7.39 15.05
C LEU A 44 7.46 -5.94 15.52
N TYR A 45 6.69 -5.12 14.81
CA TYR A 45 6.52 -3.71 15.15
C TYR A 45 5.04 -3.34 15.13
N CYS A 46 4.60 -2.53 16.10
CA CYS A 46 3.25 -1.94 16.17
C CYS A 46 3.38 -0.41 16.12
N PHE A 47 2.78 0.24 15.11
CA PHE A 47 2.70 1.70 15.02
C PHE A 47 1.28 2.15 15.40
N ASP A 48 1.19 3.10 16.32
CA ASP A 48 -0.04 3.88 16.52
C ASP A 48 -0.04 5.03 15.50
N VAL A 49 -0.94 4.97 14.52
CA VAL A 49 -0.98 5.93 13.41
C VAL A 49 -2.07 6.96 13.67
N VAL A 50 -1.66 8.15 14.15
CA VAL A 50 -2.58 9.27 14.45
C VAL A 50 -3.21 9.87 13.19
N LYS A 51 -2.51 9.83 12.04
CA LYS A 51 -3.01 10.23 10.70
C LYS A 51 -2.32 9.41 9.60
N LEU A 52 -3.08 8.64 8.84
CA LEU A 52 -2.59 7.75 7.77
C LEU A 52 -2.31 8.46 6.44
N TYR A 53 -2.57 9.76 6.39
CA TYR A 53 -2.01 10.64 5.38
C TYR A 53 -1.22 11.68 6.16
N PRO A 54 0.13 11.66 6.11
CA PRO A 54 0.86 12.86 6.44
C PRO A 54 0.24 13.98 5.60
N SER A 55 0.20 15.19 6.11
CA SER A 55 -0.02 16.38 5.30
C SER A 55 1.16 16.51 4.32
N ILE A 56 1.37 15.54 3.42
CA ILE A 56 2.41 15.59 2.41
C ILE A 56 2.09 16.85 1.63
N PRO A 57 2.98 17.85 1.65
CA PRO A 57 2.76 19.07 0.90
C PRO A 57 2.42 18.66 -0.54
N LYS A 58 1.30 19.14 -1.06
CA LYS A 58 0.73 18.69 -2.35
C LYS A 58 1.78 18.60 -3.46
N LYS A 59 2.75 19.52 -3.45
CA LYS A 59 3.88 19.58 -4.38
C LYS A 59 4.81 18.36 -4.25
N GLU A 60 5.21 17.99 -3.04
CA GLU A 60 6.11 16.86 -2.79
C GLU A 60 5.44 15.53 -3.16
N GLY A 61 4.15 15.37 -2.84
CA GLY A 61 3.38 14.18 -3.23
C GLY A 61 3.28 14.04 -4.75
N LEU A 62 3.04 15.15 -5.46
CA LEU A 62 3.00 15.16 -6.94
C LEU A 62 4.35 14.81 -7.57
N GLU A 63 5.45 15.36 -7.04
CA GLU A 63 6.79 15.03 -7.56
C GLU A 63 7.19 13.58 -7.28
N ALA A 64 6.87 13.05 -6.09
CA ALA A 64 7.12 11.64 -5.78
C ALA A 64 6.32 10.69 -6.71
N CYS A 65 5.03 11.00 -6.95
CA CYS A 65 4.22 10.23 -7.89
C CYS A 65 4.76 10.32 -9.33
N LYS A 66 5.19 11.50 -9.79
CA LYS A 66 5.81 11.67 -11.11
C LYS A 66 7.09 10.86 -11.23
N GLN A 67 7.94 10.90 -10.22
CA GLN A 67 9.20 10.16 -10.21
C GLN A 67 8.94 8.65 -10.29
N ALA A 68 8.06 8.12 -9.43
CA ALA A 68 7.69 6.70 -9.45
C ALA A 68 7.05 6.28 -10.79
N LEU A 69 6.22 7.14 -11.40
CA LEU A 69 5.62 6.88 -12.72
C LEU A 69 6.64 6.91 -13.86
N ASN A 70 7.67 7.75 -13.77
CA ASN A 70 8.72 7.84 -14.79
C ASN A 70 9.75 6.71 -14.65
N GLU A 71 10.02 6.25 -13.44
CA GLU A 71 10.99 5.18 -13.15
C GLU A 71 10.43 3.77 -13.32
N ARG A 72 9.12 3.63 -13.59
CA ARG A 72 8.50 2.31 -13.79
C ARG A 72 9.03 1.63 -15.06
N CYS A 73 9.31 0.33 -14.97
CA CYS A 73 9.85 -0.48 -16.08
C CYS A 73 8.94 -0.61 -17.31
N ILE A 74 7.65 -0.27 -17.21
CA ILE A 74 6.69 -0.32 -18.32
C ILE A 74 6.13 1.09 -18.56
N GLN A 75 6.66 1.78 -19.57
CA GLN A 75 6.32 3.17 -19.86
C GLN A 75 5.20 3.36 -20.90
N THR A 76 4.58 2.30 -21.41
CA THR A 76 3.66 2.42 -22.54
C THR A 76 2.20 2.58 -22.10
N ILE A 77 1.64 3.78 -22.28
CA ILE A 77 0.23 3.93 -22.64
C ILE A 77 0.26 4.44 -24.08
N ASN A 78 0.01 3.54 -25.03
CA ASN A 78 -0.21 3.92 -26.42
C ASN A 78 -1.47 4.80 -26.47
N GLN A 79 -1.33 5.96 -27.10
CA GLN A 79 -2.43 6.87 -27.44
C GLN A 79 -3.49 6.19 -28.29
#